data_AF-A0A3M0B6Q5-F1
#
_entry.id   AF-A0A3M0B6Q5-F1
#
_cell.length_a   1.000
_cell.length_b   1.000
_cell.length_c   1.000
_cell.angle_alpha   90.00
_cell.angle_beta   90.00
_cell.angle_gamma   90.00
#
_symmetry.space_group_name_H-M   'P 1'
#
loop_
_entity.id
_entity.type
_entity.pdbx_description
1 polymer ?
#
loop_
_entity_poly.entity_id
_entity_poly.type
_entity_poly.pdbx_seq_one_letter_code
_entity_poly.pdbx_strand_id
1 'polypeptide(L)' 'MKKLIEKIKTDKGISITLELDTERNIYIMTVEKDNEKAVFEGNISEIQEKAKKYFVKSLKNIKNKIEISILEELFNRS' A
#
# COMPACT_ATOMS: atom_id res chain seq x y z
N MET A 1 -10.56 2.33 16.67
CA MET A 1 -10.80 3.58 15.91
C MET A 1 -9.73 3.69 14.85
N LYS A 2 -10.12 3.89 13.59
CA LYS A 2 -9.15 4.07 12.50
C LYS A 2 -8.85 5.56 12.30
N LYS A 3 -7.58 5.89 12.22
CA LYS A 3 -7.09 7.23 11.91
C LYS A 3 -6.45 7.22 10.54
N LEU A 4 -6.98 7.99 9.60
CA LEU A 4 -6.34 8.20 8.31
C LEU A 4 -4.98 8.87 8.52
N ILE A 5 -3.92 8.24 8.04
CA ILE A 5 -2.56 8.79 8.03
C ILE A 5 -2.30 9.47 6.71
N GLU A 6 -2.54 8.74 5.61
CA GLU A 6 -2.22 9.23 4.27
C GLU A 6 -3.15 8.63 3.23
N LYS A 7 -3.44 9.40 2.19
CA LYS A 7 -4.16 8.93 1.01
C LYS A 7 -3.52 9.49 -0.24
N ILE A 8 -3.06 8.60 -1.12
CA ILE A 8 -2.46 8.93 -2.40
C ILE A 8 -3.38 8.43 -3.51
N LYS A 9 -3.61 9.27 -4.52
CA LYS A 9 -4.24 8.85 -5.77
C LYS A 9 -3.30 9.18 -6.92
N THR A 10 -3.08 8.20 -7.78
CA THR A 10 -2.21 8.33 -8.96
C THR A 10 -3.03 8.65 -10.19
N ASP A 11 -2.38 9.25 -11.18
CA ASP A 11 -2.90 9.46 -12.55
C ASP A 11 -3.26 8.15 -13.25
N LYS A 12 -2.66 7.03 -12.83
CA LYS A 12 -2.94 5.67 -13.32
C LYS A 12 -4.14 4.99 -12.65
N GLY A 13 -4.95 5.72 -11.88
CA GLY A 13 -6.17 5.18 -11.26
C GLY A 13 -5.93 4.34 -10.01
N ILE A 14 -4.69 4.29 -9.49
CA ILE A 14 -4.38 3.60 -8.23
C ILE A 14 -4.65 4.55 -7.07
N SER A 15 -5.39 4.08 -6.07
CA SER A 15 -5.66 4.75 -4.80
C SER A 15 -5.02 3.94 -3.67
N ILE A 16 -4.14 4.58 -2.89
CA ILE A 16 -3.50 3.98 -1.72
C ILE A 16 -3.98 4.76 -0.50
N THR A 17 -4.51 4.05 0.50
CA THR A 17 -4.94 4.62 1.77
C THR A 17 -4.18 3.94 2.89
N LEU A 18 -3.53 4.70 3.74
CA LEU A 18 -2.84 4.23 4.93
C LEU A 18 -3.59 4.75 6.17
N GLU A 19 -4.03 3.83 7.01
CA GLU A 19 -4.73 4.11 8.26
C GLU A 19 -3.97 3.48 9.43
N LEU A 20 -4.04 4.12 10.60
CA LEU A 20 -3.62 3.53 11.86
C LEU A 20 -4.87 3.10 12.61
N ASP A 21 -5.01 1.82 12.89
CA ASP A 21 -5.98 1.32 13.85
C ASP A 21 -5.41 1.53 15.25
N THR A 22 -5.91 2.57 15.95
CA THR A 22 -5.38 2.97 17.25
C THR A 22 -5.74 1.99 18.36
N GLU A 23 -6.77 1.14 18.17
CA GLU A 23 -7.15 0.13 19.16
C GLU A 23 -6.21 -1.07 19.08
N ARG A 24 -5.87 -1.48 17.85
CA ARG A 24 -4.99 -2.62 17.60
C ARG A 24 -3.51 -2.21 17.55
N ASN A 25 -3.22 -0.91 17.50
CA ASN A 25 -1.91 -0.33 17.27
C ASN A 25 -1.20 -0.92 16.03
N ILE A 26 -1.95 -1.05 14.94
CA ILE A 26 -1.45 -1.57 13.65
C ILE A 26 -1.77 -0.60 12.53
N TYR A 27 -0.94 -0.63 11.49
CA TYR A 27 -1.23 0.04 10.24
C TYR A 27 -2.08 -0.85 9.35
N ILE A 28 -2.92 -0.20 8.55
CA ILE A 28 -3.78 -0.81 7.55
C ILE A 28 -3.54 -0.05 6.25
N MET A 29 -2.94 -0.72 5.28
CA MET A 29 -2.75 -0.18 3.93
C MET A 29 -3.75 -0.82 2.98
N THR A 30 -4.58 0.01 2.38
CA THR A 30 -5.51 -0.38 1.32
C THR A 30 -5.01 0.14 -0.01
N VAL A 31 -4.87 -0.74 -1.00
CA VAL A 31 -4.52 -0.39 -2.38
C VAL A 31 -5.69 -0.79 -3.28
N GLU A 32 -6.22 0.18 -4.01
CA GLU A 32 -7.37 0.02 -4.90
C GLU A 32 -6.95 0.43 -6.31
N LYS A 33 -7.27 -0.40 -7.31
CA LYS A 33 -7.05 -0.11 -8.72
C LYS A 33 -8.20 -0.73 -9.52
N ASP A 34 -8.92 0.08 -10.27
CA ASP A 34 -10.11 -0.34 -11.00
C ASP A 34 -11.12 -1.06 -10.06
N ASN A 35 -11.38 -2.36 -10.27
CA ASN A 35 -12.25 -3.18 -9.43
C ASN A 35 -11.47 -4.08 -8.44
N GLU A 36 -10.15 -3.98 -8.41
CA GLU A 36 -9.30 -4.78 -7.53
C GLU A 36 -8.95 -4.00 -6.26
N LYS A 37 -8.96 -4.71 -5.13
CA LYS A 37 -8.63 -4.17 -3.80
C LYS A 37 -7.72 -5.14 -3.07
N ALA A 38 -6.58 -4.64 -2.61
CA ALA A 38 -5.65 -5.33 -1.74
C ALA A 38 -5.59 -4.61 -0.39
N VAL A 39 -5.60 -5.38 0.71
CA VAL A 39 -5.50 -4.85 2.07
C VAL A 39 -4.36 -5.55 2.79
N PHE A 40 -3.49 -4.75 3.41
CA PHE A 40 -2.35 -5.21 4.19
C PHE A 40 -2.46 -4.66 5.60
N GLU A 41 -2.42 -5.55 6.59
CA GLU A 41 -2.44 -5.19 8.00
C GLU A 41 -1.16 -5.64 8.69
N GLY A 42 -0.67 -4.82 9.61
CA GLY A 42 0.49 -5.11 10.44
C GLY A 42 1.27 -3.86 10.84
N ASN A 43 2.48 -4.05 11.33
CA ASN A 43 3.43 -2.95 11.42
C ASN A 43 3.93 -2.55 10.01
N ILE A 44 4.58 -1.40 9.88
CA ILE A 44 5.06 -0.89 8.59
C ILE A 44 5.97 -1.89 7.88
N SER A 45 6.88 -2.56 8.60
CA SER A 45 7.80 -3.55 8.03
C SER A 45 7.08 -4.77 7.46
N GLU A 46 6.07 -5.29 8.15
CA GLU A 46 5.25 -6.41 7.69
C GLU A 46 4.43 -6.03 6.45
N ILE A 47 3.86 -4.83 6.45
CA ILE A 47 3.13 -4.31 5.29
C ILE A 47 4.08 -4.18 4.10
N GLN A 48 5.27 -3.64 4.28
CA GLN A 48 6.29 -3.55 3.23
C GLN A 48 6.63 -4.93 2.65
N GLU A 49 6.85 -5.94 3.50
CA GLU A 49 7.18 -7.29 3.03
C GLU A 49 6.03 -7.93 2.25
N LYS A 50 4.80 -7.84 2.77
CA LYS A 50 3.59 -8.38 2.13
C LYS A 50 3.29 -7.64 0.82
N ALA A 51 3.38 -6.31 0.82
CA ALA A 51 3.22 -5.47 -0.36
C ALA A 51 4.26 -5.85 -1.42
N LYS A 52 5.56 -5.92 -1.07
CA LYS A 52 6.62 -6.35 -1.99
C LYS A 52 6.29 -7.69 -2.64
N LYS A 53 5.84 -8.71 -1.88
CA LYS A 53 5.44 -10.01 -2.45
C LYS A 53 4.23 -9.93 -3.38
N TYR A 54 3.22 -9.15 -3.01
CA TYR A 54 2.01 -8.97 -3.82
C TYR A 54 2.34 -8.28 -5.14
N PHE A 55 3.06 -7.16 -5.09
CA PHE A 55 3.48 -6.44 -6.29
C PHE A 55 4.48 -7.23 -7.11
N VAL A 56 5.47 -7.94 -6.54
CA VAL A 56 6.39 -8.79 -7.31
C VAL A 56 5.65 -9.92 -8.04
N LYS A 57 4.61 -10.51 -7.46
CA LYS A 57 3.74 -11.47 -8.16
C LYS A 57 2.97 -10.81 -9.31
N SER A 58 2.39 -9.63 -9.10
CA SER A 58 1.69 -8.88 -10.16
C SER A 58 2.64 -8.34 -11.24
N LEU A 59 3.88 -8.01 -10.89
CA LEU A 59 4.95 -7.50 -11.76
C LEU A 59 5.59 -8.59 -12.62
N LYS A 60 5.56 -9.87 -12.19
CA LYS A 60 5.92 -10.99 -13.06
C LYS A 60 5.02 -11.07 -14.31
N ASN A 61 3.83 -10.46 -14.26
CA ASN A 61 2.95 -10.35 -15.42
C ASN A 61 2.94 -8.95 -16.08
N ILE A 62 3.38 -7.86 -15.44
CA ILE A 62 3.25 -6.50 -16.04
C ILE A 62 4.42 -5.55 -15.71
N LYS A 63 4.84 -4.86 -16.77
CA LYS A 63 5.87 -3.84 -16.99
C LYS A 63 5.77 -2.53 -16.16
N ASN A 64 5.34 -2.53 -14.90
CA ASN A 64 5.04 -1.28 -14.15
C ASN A 64 6.05 -0.93 -13.02
N LYS A 65 7.18 -0.33 -13.38
CA LYS A 65 8.18 0.23 -12.44
C LYS A 65 7.68 1.39 -11.56
N ILE A 66 6.60 2.06 -11.99
CA ILE A 66 6.05 3.27 -11.33
C ILE A 66 5.27 2.93 -10.04
N GLU A 67 4.66 1.74 -9.97
CA GLU A 67 3.86 1.32 -8.80
C GLU A 67 4.75 0.97 -7.60
N ILE A 68 5.98 0.51 -7.86
CA ILE A 68 6.99 0.24 -6.82
C ILE A 68 7.54 1.54 -6.24
N SER A 69 7.80 2.54 -7.09
CA SER A 69 8.47 3.79 -6.68
C SER A 69 7.58 4.61 -5.73
N ILE A 70 6.26 4.61 -5.93
CA ILE A 70 5.31 5.31 -5.04
C ILE A 70 5.25 4.65 -3.66
N LEU A 71 5.35 3.31 -3.61
CA LEU A 71 5.41 2.59 -2.34
C LEU A 71 6.77 2.80 -1.66
N GLU A 72 7.87 2.75 -2.41
CA GLU A 72 9.19 3.08 -1.88
C GLU A 72 9.24 4.52 -1.35
N GLU A 73 8.62 5.49 -2.01
CA GLU A 73 8.49 6.86 -1.49
C GLU A 73 7.65 6.92 -0.21
N LEU A 74 6.50 6.25 -0.16
CA LEU A 74 5.66 6.15 1.03
C LEU A 74 6.42 5.56 2.23
N PHE A 75 7.29 4.58 1.97
CA PHE A 75 7.99 3.83 3.00
C PHE A 75 9.38 4.37 3.37
N ASN A 76 10.01 5.16 2.51
CA ASN A 76 11.27 5.84 2.81
C ASN A 76 11.07 7.25 3.41
N ARG A 77 9.83 7.75 3.48
CA ARG A 77 9.47 9.02 4.12
C ARG A 77 9.20 8.92 5.63
N SER A 78 9.23 7.71 6.19
CA SER A 78 9.06 7.44 7.64
C SER A 78 10.38 7.28 8.37
#